data_AF-A0A3R7DKF5-F1
#
_entry.id   AF-A0A3R7DKF5-F1
#
_cell.length_a   1.000
_cell.length_b   1.000
_cell.length_c   1.000
_cell.angle_alpha   90.00
_cell.angle_beta   90.00
_cell.angle_gamma   90.00
#
_symmetry.space_group_name_H-M   'P 1'
#
loop_
_entity.id
_entity.type
_entity.pdbx_description
1 polymer ?
#
loop_
_entity_poly.entity_id
_entity_poly.type
_entity_poly.pdbx_seq_one_letter_code
_entity_poly.pdbx_strand_id
1 'polypeptide(L)'
;MNIPTSNLYIKIVSEKFRSLRDLLSRLSINLESKGVSDATIEEGSKKVNREIILVEGGLRKLLNLIVRNIEELEKTIRLLENQLARIEMDFAVGEIDEDRYNREKMALDTSINVLKERLESIKSTLNEMAPEVVREYEKALKVVAAERILSELPKERAFYFYVDYGKYTGRYARSLEEFSMLIREVDPESIRFHIVRKDFQRWIRDLGDEELADSLNKVRADELNDQELVNAVSKCVNERLKFLKSMLKQ
;
A
#
# COMPACT_ATOMS: atom_id res chain seq x y z
N MET A 1 -1.30 27.92 -2.61
CA MET A 1 0.00 27.64 -3.23
C MET A 1 0.10 26.14 -3.45
N ASN A 2 -0.14 25.65 -4.67
CA ASN A 2 -0.28 24.20 -4.91
C ASN A 2 0.64 23.74 -6.05
N ILE A 3 1.68 22.99 -5.67
CA ILE A 3 2.25 21.84 -6.38
C ILE A 3 2.80 22.07 -7.81
N PRO A 4 3.79 22.96 -8.01
CA PRO A 4 4.83 22.74 -9.03
C PRO A 4 6.11 22.16 -8.42
N THR A 5 6.25 22.28 -7.09
CA THR A 5 7.50 22.00 -6.37
C THR A 5 7.78 20.52 -6.22
N SER A 6 6.76 19.64 -6.12
CA SER A 6 7.00 18.19 -5.96
C SER A 6 7.63 17.56 -7.20
N ASN A 7 7.11 17.85 -8.40
CA ASN A 7 7.58 17.21 -9.63
C ASN A 7 9.00 17.63 -9.98
N LEU A 8 9.28 18.94 -9.90
CA LEU A 8 10.63 19.46 -10.11
C LEU A 8 11.60 18.94 -9.05
N TYR A 9 11.18 18.89 -7.78
CA TYR A 9 11.99 18.36 -6.69
C TYR A 9 12.29 16.86 -6.87
N ILE A 10 11.30 16.06 -7.23
CA ILE A 10 11.47 14.63 -7.51
C ILE A 10 12.43 14.41 -8.68
N LYS A 11 12.29 15.21 -9.75
CA LYS A 11 13.19 15.15 -10.90
C LYS A 11 14.63 15.46 -10.50
N ILE A 12 14.86 16.56 -9.78
CA ILE A 12 16.18 16.95 -9.29
C ILE A 12 16.79 15.88 -8.39
N VAL A 13 16.01 15.33 -7.44
CA VAL A 13 16.49 14.32 -6.50
C VAL A 13 16.81 13.01 -7.25
N SER A 14 15.99 12.64 -8.24
CA SER A 14 16.22 11.45 -9.09
C SER A 14 17.48 11.60 -9.96
N GLU A 15 17.71 12.78 -10.54
CA GLU A 15 18.92 13.09 -11.29
C GLU A 15 20.17 13.03 -10.39
N LYS A 16 20.10 13.65 -9.20
CA LYS A 16 21.18 13.59 -8.20
C LYS A 16 21.50 12.16 -7.80
N PHE A 17 20.48 11.34 -7.57
CA PHE A 17 20.65 9.91 -7.25
C PHE A 17 21.40 9.16 -8.37
N ARG A 18 20.98 9.36 -9.62
CA ARG A 18 21.62 8.73 -10.78
C ARG A 18 23.09 9.14 -10.90
N SER A 19 23.39 10.43 -10.73
CA SER A 19 24.77 10.94 -10.77
C SER A 19 25.65 10.36 -9.66
N LEU A 20 25.12 10.19 -8.45
CA LEU A 20 25.87 9.59 -7.34
C LEU A 20 26.17 8.10 -7.59
N ARG A 21 25.22 7.35 -8.17
CA ARG A 21 25.42 5.95 -8.55
C ARG A 21 26.48 5.81 -9.65
N ASP A 22 26.43 6.66 -10.67
CA ASP A 22 27.45 6.67 -11.73
C ASP A 22 28.85 6.97 -11.17
N LEU A 23 28.96 7.95 -10.26
CA LEU A 23 30.21 8.26 -9.58
C LEU A 23 30.74 7.06 -8.78
N LEU A 24 29.87 6.36 -8.04
CA LEU A 24 30.24 5.17 -7.27
C LEU A 24 30.76 4.06 -8.18
N SER A 25 30.12 3.82 -9.32
CA SER A 25 30.55 2.82 -10.31
C SER A 25 31.94 3.15 -10.86
N ARG A 26 32.20 4.43 -11.20
CA ARG A 26 33.53 4.88 -11.66
C ARG A 26 34.61 4.71 -10.59
N LEU A 27 34.30 5.04 -9.33
CA LEU A 27 35.23 4.82 -8.21
C LEU A 27 35.54 3.32 -8.03
N SER A 28 34.55 2.46 -8.22
CA SER A 28 34.71 1.01 -8.11
C SER A 28 35.59 0.44 -9.24
N ILE A 29 35.40 0.88 -10.49
CA ILE A 29 36.25 0.47 -11.63
C ILE A 29 37.70 0.93 -11.43
N ASN A 30 37.93 2.11 -10.86
CA ASN A 30 39.28 2.62 -10.62
C ASN A 30 40.07 1.80 -9.56
N LEU A 31 39.39 1.07 -8.67
CA LEU A 31 40.05 0.09 -7.77
C LEU A 31 40.61 -1.10 -8.57
N GLU A 32 39.96 -1.50 -9.65
CA GLU A 32 40.42 -2.60 -10.51
C GLU A 32 41.58 -2.13 -11.40
N SER A 33 41.62 -0.84 -11.78
CA SER A 33 42.67 -0.23 -12.60
C SER A 33 43.71 0.54 -11.77
N LYS A 34 44.64 -0.21 -11.16
CA LYS A 34 45.83 0.20 -10.36
C LYS A 34 46.47 1.60 -10.65
N GLY A 35 45.90 2.69 -10.11
CA GLY A 35 46.46 4.05 -10.27
C GLY A 35 46.35 5.01 -9.08
N VAL A 36 45.56 4.70 -8.05
CA VAL A 36 45.35 5.55 -6.84
C VAL A 36 45.43 4.65 -5.60
N SER A 37 45.84 5.18 -4.44
CA SER A 37 45.90 4.36 -3.22
C SER A 37 44.51 3.83 -2.83
N ASP A 38 44.43 2.53 -2.54
CA ASP A 38 43.17 1.83 -2.20
C ASP A 38 42.42 2.55 -1.07
N ALA A 39 43.13 3.09 -0.08
CA ALA A 39 42.55 3.81 1.06
C ALA A 39 41.86 5.12 0.67
N THR A 40 42.36 5.84 -0.33
CA THR A 40 41.76 7.11 -0.82
C THR A 40 40.48 6.84 -1.59
N ILE A 41 40.46 5.80 -2.44
CA ILE A 41 39.25 5.42 -3.15
C ILE A 41 38.22 4.83 -2.18
N GLU A 42 38.63 4.00 -1.21
CA GLU A 42 37.72 3.41 -0.22
C GLU A 42 37.00 4.51 0.60
N GLU A 43 37.72 5.53 1.06
CA GLU A 43 37.12 6.66 1.77
C GLU A 43 36.19 7.49 0.88
N GLY A 44 36.54 7.67 -0.39
CA GLY A 44 35.68 8.30 -1.40
C GLY A 44 34.36 7.53 -1.60
N SER A 45 34.44 6.22 -1.79
CA SER A 45 33.28 5.32 -1.94
C SER A 45 32.39 5.33 -0.70
N LYS A 46 32.97 5.34 0.51
CA LYS A 46 32.21 5.45 1.78
C LYS A 46 31.41 6.75 1.86
N LYS A 47 31.97 7.88 1.40
CA LYS A 47 31.27 9.18 1.39
C LYS A 47 30.13 9.18 0.37
N VAL A 48 30.38 8.69 -0.85
CA VAL A 48 29.35 8.60 -1.89
C VAL A 48 28.20 7.69 -1.45
N ASN A 49 28.49 6.55 -0.82
CA ASN A 49 27.46 5.66 -0.26
C ASN A 49 26.60 6.32 0.81
N ARG A 50 27.17 7.13 1.71
CA ARG A 50 26.37 7.86 2.71
C ARG A 50 25.39 8.83 2.06
N GLU A 51 25.84 9.56 1.03
CA GLU A 51 24.98 10.47 0.27
C GLU A 51 23.88 9.73 -0.50
N ILE A 52 24.20 8.57 -1.09
CA ILE A 52 23.21 7.68 -1.73
C ILE A 52 22.12 7.29 -0.73
N ILE A 53 22.48 6.80 0.45
CA ILE A 53 21.52 6.40 1.50
C ILE A 53 20.60 7.57 1.89
N LEU A 54 21.16 8.77 2.07
CA LEU A 54 20.37 9.96 2.43
C LEU A 54 19.38 10.35 1.32
N VAL A 55 19.83 10.34 0.06
CA VAL A 55 18.99 10.65 -1.11
C VAL A 55 17.89 9.61 -1.29
N GLU A 56 18.19 8.31 -1.12
CA GLU A 56 17.22 7.22 -1.15
C GLU A 56 16.15 7.36 -0.07
N GLY A 57 16.57 7.69 1.16
CA GLY A 57 15.64 7.93 2.26
C GLY A 57 14.69 9.10 1.97
N GLY A 58 15.18 10.15 1.33
CA GLY A 58 14.37 11.29 0.86
C GLY A 58 13.35 10.88 -0.22
N LEU A 59 13.80 10.16 -1.25
CA LEU A 59 12.93 9.64 -2.33
C LEU A 59 11.83 8.73 -1.77
N ARG A 60 12.17 7.84 -0.84
CA ARG A 60 11.22 6.96 -0.15
C ARG A 60 10.11 7.74 0.55
N LYS A 61 10.47 8.78 1.32
CA LYS A 61 9.49 9.63 2.00
C LYS A 61 8.57 10.37 1.02
N LEU A 62 9.12 10.94 -0.04
CA LEU A 62 8.36 11.67 -1.06
C LEU A 62 7.35 10.78 -1.77
N LEU A 63 7.76 9.59 -2.17
CA LEU A 63 6.90 8.74 -2.96
C LEU A 63 5.88 8.01 -2.07
N ASN A 64 6.20 7.71 -0.80
CA ASN A 64 5.18 7.36 0.19
C ASN A 64 4.12 8.45 0.39
N LEU A 65 4.48 9.73 0.22
CA LEU A 65 3.52 10.83 0.23
C LEU A 65 2.69 10.85 -1.07
N ILE A 66 3.32 10.64 -2.22
CA ILE A 66 2.63 10.57 -3.51
C ILE A 66 1.62 9.42 -3.56
N VAL A 67 1.99 8.22 -3.12
CA VAL A 67 1.10 7.05 -3.08
C VAL A 67 -0.09 7.31 -2.18
N ARG A 68 0.12 7.89 -1.00
CA ARG A 68 -0.99 8.29 -0.11
C ARG A 68 -1.91 9.32 -0.77
N ASN A 69 -1.36 10.29 -1.48
CA ASN A 69 -2.15 11.27 -2.24
C ASN A 69 -2.95 10.60 -3.36
N ILE A 70 -2.38 9.62 -4.08
CA ILE A 70 -3.09 8.84 -5.10
C ILE A 70 -4.27 8.09 -4.46
N GLU A 71 -4.02 7.36 -3.37
CA GLU A 71 -5.07 6.62 -2.64
C GLU A 71 -6.21 7.55 -2.18
N GLU A 72 -5.88 8.74 -1.67
CA GLU A 72 -6.84 9.73 -1.22
C GLU A 72 -7.66 10.34 -2.38
N LEU A 73 -7.01 10.65 -3.50
CA LEU A 73 -7.69 11.13 -4.71
C LEU A 73 -8.66 10.06 -5.26
N GLU A 74 -8.23 8.80 -5.35
CA GLU A 74 -9.08 7.71 -5.83
C GLU A 74 -10.26 7.45 -4.90
N LYS A 75 -10.06 7.52 -3.58
CA LYS A 75 -11.17 7.45 -2.60
C LYS A 75 -12.18 8.59 -2.79
N THR A 76 -11.68 9.81 -3.02
CA THR A 76 -12.52 11.00 -3.23
C THR A 76 -13.32 10.89 -4.53
N ILE A 77 -12.69 10.47 -5.62
CA ILE A 77 -13.36 10.25 -6.91
C ILE A 77 -14.49 9.23 -6.75
N ARG A 78 -14.22 8.09 -6.12
CA ARG A 78 -15.26 7.05 -5.87
C ARG A 78 -16.43 7.58 -5.06
N LEU A 79 -16.18 8.42 -4.05
CA LEU A 79 -17.25 9.04 -3.26
C LEU A 79 -18.13 9.94 -4.12
N LEU A 80 -17.53 10.77 -4.98
CA LEU A 80 -18.27 11.66 -5.88
C LEU A 80 -19.05 10.88 -6.94
N GLU A 81 -18.46 9.81 -7.50
CA GLU A 81 -19.15 8.92 -8.45
C GLU A 81 -20.38 8.26 -7.80
N ASN A 82 -20.28 7.84 -6.53
CA ASN A 82 -21.43 7.33 -5.78
C ASN A 82 -22.50 8.40 -5.53
N GLN A 83 -22.10 9.65 -5.25
CA GLN A 83 -23.05 10.76 -5.10
C GLN A 83 -23.76 11.08 -6.42
N LEU A 84 -23.04 11.03 -7.54
CA LEU A 84 -23.60 11.24 -8.88
C LEU A 84 -24.66 10.16 -9.18
N ALA A 85 -24.33 8.89 -8.96
CA ALA A 85 -25.27 7.78 -9.16
C ALA A 85 -26.54 7.92 -8.30
N ARG A 86 -26.40 8.44 -7.07
CA ARG A 86 -27.54 8.73 -6.21
C ARG A 86 -28.45 9.82 -6.79
N ILE A 87 -27.88 10.93 -7.25
CA ILE A 87 -28.66 12.03 -7.85
C ILE A 87 -29.36 11.58 -9.14
N GLU A 88 -28.70 10.75 -9.94
CA GLU A 88 -29.33 10.14 -11.13
C GLU A 88 -30.53 9.27 -10.75
N MET A 89 -30.44 8.51 -9.65
CA MET A 89 -31.55 7.72 -9.12
C MET A 89 -32.68 8.61 -8.60
N ASP A 90 -32.38 9.60 -7.74
CA ASP A 90 -33.35 10.54 -7.16
C ASP A 90 -34.13 11.28 -8.27
N PHE A 91 -33.46 11.64 -9.38
CA PHE A 91 -34.12 12.23 -10.56
C PHE A 91 -35.02 11.22 -11.27
N ALA A 92 -34.55 9.99 -11.48
CA ALA A 92 -35.31 8.94 -12.16
C ALA A 92 -36.61 8.56 -11.42
N VAL A 93 -36.62 8.64 -10.08
CA VAL A 93 -37.82 8.41 -9.26
C VAL A 93 -38.66 9.68 -9.03
N GLY A 94 -38.25 10.82 -9.58
CA GLY A 94 -38.97 12.10 -9.48
C GLY A 94 -38.87 12.78 -8.12
N GLU A 95 -37.89 12.41 -7.28
CA GLU A 95 -37.64 13.07 -5.99
C GLU A 95 -36.99 14.46 -6.14
N ILE A 96 -36.34 14.72 -7.27
CA ILE A 96 -35.75 16.02 -7.60
C ILE A 96 -36.18 16.50 -8.99
N ASP A 97 -36.29 17.82 -9.15
CA ASP A 97 -36.59 18.45 -10.43
C ASP A 97 -35.38 18.50 -11.37
N GLU A 98 -35.64 18.75 -12.65
CA GLU A 98 -34.64 18.78 -13.72
C GLU A 98 -33.58 19.89 -13.52
N ASP A 99 -33.98 21.06 -13.02
CA ASP A 99 -33.06 22.19 -12.79
C ASP A 99 -32.07 21.88 -11.67
N ARG A 100 -32.52 21.20 -10.61
CA ARG A 100 -31.68 20.73 -9.52
C ARG A 100 -30.75 19.61 -9.99
N TYR A 101 -31.29 18.61 -10.69
CA TYR A 101 -30.51 17.51 -11.26
C TYR A 101 -29.37 18.03 -12.13
N ASN A 102 -29.66 18.91 -13.09
CA ASN A 102 -28.66 19.43 -14.03
C ASN A 102 -27.54 20.22 -13.32
N ARG A 103 -27.89 21.04 -12.32
CA ARG A 103 -26.90 21.80 -11.54
C ARG A 103 -25.98 20.91 -10.71
N GLU A 104 -26.56 19.96 -9.97
CA GLU A 104 -25.77 19.07 -9.11
C GLU A 104 -24.92 18.10 -9.93
N LYS A 105 -25.46 17.53 -11.01
CA LYS A 105 -24.71 16.72 -11.97
C LYS A 105 -23.53 17.47 -12.56
N MET A 106 -23.74 18.67 -13.08
CA MET A 106 -22.67 19.47 -13.69
C MET A 106 -21.54 19.75 -12.69
N ALA A 107 -21.88 20.06 -11.43
CA ALA A 107 -20.89 20.30 -10.38
C ALA A 107 -20.07 19.04 -10.04
N LEU A 108 -20.73 17.88 -9.95
CA LEU A 108 -20.08 16.59 -9.67
C LEU A 108 -19.19 16.15 -10.84
N ASP A 109 -19.70 16.20 -12.08
CA ASP A 109 -18.93 15.86 -13.27
C ASP A 109 -17.67 16.71 -13.40
N THR A 110 -17.80 18.03 -13.20
CA THR A 110 -16.66 18.95 -13.22
C THR A 110 -15.62 18.57 -12.16
N SER A 111 -16.08 18.29 -10.93
CA SER A 111 -15.19 17.93 -9.82
C SER A 111 -14.48 16.60 -10.06
N ILE A 112 -15.22 15.58 -10.54
CA ILE A 112 -14.67 14.26 -10.87
C ILE A 112 -13.60 14.38 -11.96
N ASN A 113 -13.88 15.13 -13.03
CA ASN A 113 -12.94 15.30 -14.13
C ASN A 113 -11.65 16.00 -13.69
N VAL A 114 -11.74 17.09 -12.92
CA VAL A 114 -10.56 17.79 -12.37
C VAL A 114 -9.71 16.86 -11.50
N LEU A 115 -10.35 16.02 -10.66
CA LEU A 115 -9.63 15.06 -9.82
C LEU A 115 -8.98 13.93 -10.64
N LYS A 116 -9.65 13.44 -11.70
CA LYS A 116 -9.09 12.45 -12.63
C LYS A 116 -7.89 13.00 -13.39
N GLU A 117 -7.97 14.24 -13.89
CA GLU A 117 -6.84 14.90 -14.54
C GLU A 117 -5.64 15.05 -13.59
N ARG A 118 -5.89 15.44 -12.35
CA ARG A 118 -4.83 15.52 -11.32
C ARG A 118 -4.22 14.15 -11.03
N LEU A 119 -5.03 13.11 -10.93
CA LEU A 119 -4.58 11.74 -10.72
C LEU A 119 -3.68 11.28 -11.86
N GLU A 120 -4.09 11.52 -13.11
CA GLU A 120 -3.30 11.17 -14.31
C GLU A 120 -2.00 11.97 -14.38
N SER A 121 -2.01 13.26 -14.04
CA SER A 121 -0.78 14.06 -13.97
C SER A 121 0.24 13.49 -12.98
N ILE A 122 -0.23 13.06 -11.80
CA ILE A 122 0.63 12.43 -10.78
C ILE A 122 1.16 11.07 -11.28
N LYS A 123 0.30 10.24 -11.88
CA LYS A 123 0.69 8.93 -12.45
C LYS A 123 1.69 9.09 -13.61
N SER A 124 1.48 10.08 -14.49
CA SER A 124 2.42 10.40 -15.57
C SER A 124 3.77 10.83 -15.02
N THR A 125 3.79 11.69 -14.00
CA THR A 125 5.04 12.09 -13.34
C THR A 125 5.78 10.89 -12.76
N LEU A 126 5.04 9.95 -12.15
CA LEU A 126 5.62 8.72 -11.63
C LEU A 126 6.23 7.85 -12.74
N ASN A 127 5.60 7.79 -13.91
CA ASN A 127 6.12 7.06 -15.07
C ASN A 127 7.32 7.75 -15.73
N GLU A 128 7.40 9.09 -15.68
CA GLU A 128 8.57 9.86 -16.14
C GLU A 128 9.79 9.73 -15.22
N MET A 129 9.60 9.24 -13.99
CA MET A 129 10.72 8.85 -13.14
C MET A 129 11.47 7.67 -13.80
N ALA A 130 12.80 7.72 -13.79
CA ALA A 130 13.64 6.75 -14.50
C ALA A 130 13.23 5.29 -14.17
N PRO A 131 13.05 4.38 -15.14
CA PRO A 131 12.60 3.01 -14.89
C PRO A 131 13.47 2.23 -13.89
N GLU A 132 14.76 2.55 -13.78
CA GLU A 132 15.67 1.97 -12.78
C GLU A 132 15.42 2.51 -11.37
N VAL A 133 15.14 3.81 -11.25
CA VAL A 133 14.71 4.43 -10.00
C VAL A 133 13.35 3.87 -9.64
N VAL A 134 12.39 3.79 -10.58
CA VAL A 134 11.07 3.19 -10.37
C VAL A 134 11.19 1.73 -9.94
N ARG A 135 12.11 0.91 -10.50
CA ARG A 135 12.31 -0.49 -10.06
C ARG A 135 12.88 -0.61 -8.65
N GLU A 136 13.95 0.12 -8.32
CA GLU A 136 14.50 0.15 -6.95
C GLU A 136 13.49 0.76 -5.98
N TYR A 137 12.70 1.71 -6.47
CA TYR A 137 11.64 2.36 -5.73
C TYR A 137 10.44 1.44 -5.49
N GLU A 138 9.96 0.70 -6.49
CA GLU A 138 8.89 -0.29 -6.37
C GLU A 138 9.28 -1.35 -5.34
N LYS A 139 10.55 -1.76 -5.36
CA LYS A 139 11.11 -2.61 -4.32
C LYS A 139 11.01 -1.94 -2.94
N ALA A 140 11.45 -0.68 -2.80
CA ALA A 140 11.32 0.07 -1.56
C ALA A 140 9.85 0.27 -1.11
N LEU A 141 8.92 0.45 -2.04
CA LEU A 141 7.49 0.61 -1.78
C LEU A 141 6.89 -0.69 -1.23
N LYS A 142 7.27 -1.84 -1.81
CA LYS A 142 6.89 -3.16 -1.30
C LYS A 142 7.43 -3.39 0.11
N VAL A 143 8.65 -2.94 0.40
CA VAL A 143 9.22 -2.99 1.77
C VAL A 143 8.40 -2.15 2.73
N VAL A 144 8.11 -0.88 2.40
CA VAL A 144 7.30 0.00 3.26
C VAL A 144 5.88 -0.55 3.45
N ALA A 145 5.26 -1.07 2.40
CA ALA A 145 3.95 -1.70 2.49
C ALA A 145 4.00 -2.91 3.42
N ALA A 146 5.04 -3.75 3.33
CA ALA A 146 5.24 -4.87 4.22
C ALA A 146 5.45 -4.44 5.68
N GLU A 147 6.25 -3.39 5.94
CA GLU A 147 6.40 -2.82 7.29
C GLU A 147 5.06 -2.36 7.86
N ARG A 148 4.25 -1.66 7.05
CA ARG A 148 2.91 -1.21 7.47
C ARG A 148 1.99 -2.38 7.79
N ILE A 149 1.92 -3.39 6.93
CA ILE A 149 1.05 -4.55 7.11
C ILE A 149 1.47 -5.36 8.36
N LEU A 150 2.77 -5.47 8.61
CA LEU A 150 3.33 -6.22 9.74
C LEU A 150 3.34 -5.42 11.05
N SER A 151 3.10 -4.10 11.00
CA SER A 151 3.12 -3.25 12.18
C SER A 151 2.01 -3.61 13.18
N GLU A 152 2.30 -3.39 14.45
CA GLU A 152 1.34 -3.54 15.52
C GLU A 152 0.35 -2.37 15.53
N LEU A 153 -0.92 -2.68 15.77
CA LEU A 153 -2.03 -1.75 15.79
C LEU A 153 -2.40 -1.35 17.22
N PRO A 154 -2.95 -0.14 17.40
CA PRO A 154 -3.63 0.19 18.65
C PRO A 154 -4.85 -0.71 18.86
N LYS A 155 -5.27 -0.89 20.12
CA LYS A 155 -6.30 -1.86 20.51
C LYS A 155 -7.64 -1.61 19.81
N GLU A 156 -7.97 -0.36 19.52
CA GLU A 156 -9.20 0.06 18.85
C GLU A 156 -9.28 -0.43 17.40
N ARG A 157 -8.14 -0.80 16.81
CA ARG A 157 -8.02 -1.33 15.44
C ARG A 157 -7.65 -2.81 15.39
N ALA A 158 -7.59 -3.48 16.54
CA ALA A 158 -7.33 -4.91 16.62
C ALA A 158 -8.45 -5.71 15.95
N PHE A 159 -8.11 -6.91 15.48
CA PHE A 159 -9.12 -7.89 15.11
C PHE A 159 -9.64 -8.58 16.37
N TYR A 160 -10.95 -8.58 16.57
CA TYR A 160 -11.59 -9.23 17.72
C TYR A 160 -12.32 -10.49 17.25
N PHE A 161 -12.02 -11.63 17.88
CA PHE A 161 -12.61 -12.91 17.50
C PHE A 161 -13.95 -13.15 18.22
N TYR A 162 -14.98 -13.50 17.45
CA TYR A 162 -16.34 -13.81 17.89
C TYR A 162 -16.75 -15.16 17.31
N VAL A 163 -17.58 -15.92 18.04
CA VAL A 163 -18.25 -17.12 17.51
C VAL A 163 -19.65 -16.80 16.97
N ASP A 164 -20.21 -15.65 17.36
CA ASP A 164 -21.53 -15.18 16.95
C ASP A 164 -21.68 -13.68 17.26
N TYR A 165 -22.78 -13.07 16.85
CA TYR A 165 -23.13 -11.69 17.18
C TYR A 165 -23.09 -11.44 18.69
N GLY A 166 -22.18 -10.56 19.11
CA GLY A 166 -22.00 -10.19 20.52
C GLY A 166 -21.31 -11.26 21.38
N LYS A 167 -20.96 -12.44 20.83
CA LYS A 167 -20.29 -13.52 21.56
C LYS A 167 -18.78 -13.45 21.37
N TYR A 168 -18.15 -12.50 22.05
CA TYR A 168 -16.70 -12.30 22.03
C TYR A 168 -15.97 -13.48 22.68
N THR A 169 -14.92 -13.99 22.01
CA THR A 169 -14.12 -15.13 22.50
C THR A 169 -13.11 -14.78 23.60
N GLY A 170 -12.92 -13.50 23.89
CA GLY A 170 -11.84 -13.04 24.78
C GLY A 170 -10.49 -12.84 24.06
N ARG A 171 -10.36 -13.23 22.79
CA ARG A 171 -9.13 -13.14 22.01
C ARG A 171 -9.18 -12.03 20.97
N TYR A 172 -8.09 -11.28 20.85
CA TYR A 172 -7.91 -10.26 19.81
C TYR A 172 -6.47 -10.25 19.29
N ALA A 173 -6.29 -9.81 18.04
CA ALA A 173 -4.99 -9.67 17.40
C ALA A 173 -4.71 -8.21 17.03
N ARG A 174 -3.58 -7.68 17.46
CA ARG A 174 -3.10 -6.34 17.12
C ARG A 174 -2.13 -6.32 15.95
N SER A 175 -1.73 -7.47 15.44
CA SER A 175 -0.88 -7.55 14.25
C SER A 175 -1.26 -8.77 13.41
N LEU A 176 -0.81 -8.79 12.16
CA LEU A 176 -0.99 -9.96 11.30
C LEU A 176 -0.27 -11.20 11.87
N GLU A 177 0.81 -10.99 12.62
CA GLU A 177 1.55 -12.06 13.29
C GLU A 177 0.76 -12.66 14.46
N GLU A 178 0.22 -11.83 15.36
CA GLU A 178 -0.67 -12.30 16.43
C GLU A 178 -1.91 -12.99 15.86
N PHE A 179 -2.47 -12.46 14.77
CA PHE A 179 -3.62 -13.04 14.09
C PHE A 179 -3.32 -14.45 13.57
N SER A 180 -2.15 -14.67 12.96
CA SER A 180 -1.73 -16.00 12.49
C SER A 180 -1.59 -17.03 13.61
N MET A 181 -1.09 -16.60 14.77
CA MET A 181 -1.00 -17.46 15.95
C MET A 181 -2.40 -17.84 16.44
N LEU A 182 -3.28 -16.84 16.59
CA LEU A 182 -4.62 -17.02 17.15
C LEU A 182 -5.54 -17.86 16.27
N ILE A 183 -5.38 -17.86 14.93
CA ILE A 183 -6.14 -18.74 14.02
C ILE A 183 -6.04 -20.22 14.44
N ARG A 184 -4.93 -20.65 15.04
CA ARG A 184 -4.75 -22.05 15.47
C ARG A 184 -5.27 -22.33 16.89
N GLU A 185 -5.57 -21.28 17.65
CA GLU A 185 -5.92 -21.37 19.07
C GLU A 185 -7.41 -21.12 19.32
N VAL A 186 -8.04 -20.29 18.51
CA VAL A 186 -9.47 -19.97 18.66
C VAL A 186 -10.34 -21.12 18.17
N ASP A 187 -11.58 -21.14 18.64
CA ASP A 187 -12.60 -22.08 18.19
C ASP A 187 -12.77 -22.00 16.66
N PRO A 188 -12.73 -23.12 15.91
CA PRO A 188 -13.00 -23.14 14.48
C PRO A 188 -14.34 -22.49 14.09
N GLU A 189 -15.34 -22.51 14.97
CA GLU A 189 -16.61 -21.81 14.77
C GLU A 189 -16.40 -20.30 14.63
N SER A 190 -15.45 -19.71 15.38
CA SER A 190 -15.08 -18.30 15.24
C SER A 190 -14.44 -18.00 13.88
N ILE A 191 -13.59 -18.90 13.39
CA ILE A 191 -12.96 -18.76 12.07
C ILE A 191 -14.02 -18.78 10.97
N ARG A 192 -14.94 -19.75 11.06
CA ARG A 192 -16.05 -19.90 10.12
C ARG A 192 -16.96 -18.67 10.13
N PHE A 193 -17.34 -18.22 11.31
CA PHE A 193 -18.16 -17.02 11.50
C PHE A 193 -17.57 -15.82 10.76
N HIS A 194 -16.29 -15.53 10.98
CA HIS A 194 -15.64 -14.37 10.36
C HIS A 194 -15.33 -14.54 8.86
N ILE A 195 -14.95 -15.74 8.40
CA ILE A 195 -14.70 -16.00 6.98
C ILE A 195 -15.96 -15.82 6.15
N VAL A 196 -17.09 -16.39 6.60
CA VAL A 196 -18.38 -16.31 5.88
C VAL A 196 -18.84 -14.87 5.76
N ARG A 197 -18.66 -14.07 6.82
CA ARG A 197 -19.04 -12.65 6.88
C ARG A 197 -18.05 -11.70 6.20
N LYS A 198 -16.90 -12.22 5.79
CA LYS A 198 -15.79 -11.46 5.20
C LYS A 198 -15.09 -10.50 6.18
N ASP A 199 -15.19 -10.74 7.48
CA ASP A 199 -14.61 -9.88 8.51
C ASP A 199 -13.07 -9.90 8.46
N PHE A 200 -12.47 -11.09 8.26
CA PHE A 200 -11.01 -11.21 8.09
C PHE A 200 -10.53 -10.41 6.88
N GLN A 201 -11.20 -10.56 5.75
CA GLN A 201 -10.84 -9.91 4.49
C GLN A 201 -10.93 -8.38 4.63
N ARG A 202 -11.98 -7.87 5.27
CA ARG A 202 -12.14 -6.43 5.54
C ARG A 202 -10.99 -5.91 6.41
N TRP A 203 -10.73 -6.55 7.53
CA TRP A 203 -9.65 -6.14 8.43
C TRP A 203 -8.28 -6.18 7.74
N ILE A 204 -8.00 -7.21 6.95
CA ILE A 204 -6.74 -7.35 6.19
C ILE A 204 -6.60 -6.27 5.11
N ARG A 205 -7.69 -5.87 4.44
CA ARG A 205 -7.69 -4.71 3.54
C ARG A 205 -7.43 -3.40 4.26
N ASP A 206 -7.91 -3.25 5.49
CA ASP A 206 -7.62 -2.07 6.31
C ASP A 206 -6.14 -1.99 6.75
N LEU A 207 -5.41 -3.12 6.75
CA LEU A 207 -3.94 -3.16 6.87
C LEU A 207 -3.24 -2.77 5.55
N GLY A 208 -3.97 -2.85 4.44
CA GLY A 208 -3.51 -2.57 3.08
C GLY A 208 -2.97 -3.80 2.34
N ASP A 209 -3.43 -5.01 2.67
CA ASP A 209 -3.01 -6.26 2.00
C ASP A 209 -4.14 -6.91 1.18
N GLU A 210 -4.44 -6.34 0.02
CA GLU A 210 -5.47 -6.85 -0.91
C GLU A 210 -5.20 -8.31 -1.34
N GLU A 211 -3.93 -8.67 -1.54
CA GLU A 211 -3.53 -9.98 -2.02
C GLU A 211 -3.91 -11.10 -1.05
N LEU A 212 -3.72 -10.86 0.26
CA LEU A 212 -4.15 -11.81 1.28
C LEU A 212 -5.67 -11.84 1.43
N ALA A 213 -6.33 -10.67 1.39
CA ALA A 213 -7.78 -10.61 1.46
C ALA A 213 -8.44 -11.39 0.30
N ASP A 214 -7.90 -11.29 -0.90
CA ASP A 214 -8.38 -12.01 -2.08
C ASP A 214 -8.02 -13.50 -2.04
N SER A 215 -6.87 -13.85 -1.47
CA SER A 215 -6.54 -15.26 -1.21
C SER A 215 -7.54 -15.90 -0.25
N LEU A 216 -7.92 -15.19 0.82
CA LEU A 216 -8.95 -15.65 1.75
C LEU A 216 -10.36 -15.65 1.15
N ASN A 217 -10.63 -14.87 0.10
CA ASN A 217 -11.91 -14.96 -0.62
C ASN A 217 -12.10 -16.29 -1.34
N LYS A 218 -11.00 -16.98 -1.68
CA LYS A 218 -11.03 -18.29 -2.36
C LYS A 218 -11.28 -19.45 -1.39
N VAL A 219 -11.23 -19.20 -0.07
CA VAL A 219 -11.54 -20.21 0.94
C VAL A 219 -13.06 -20.41 0.99
N ARG A 220 -13.52 -21.56 0.49
CA ARG A 220 -14.93 -21.96 0.46
C ARG A 220 -15.30 -22.64 1.78
N ALA A 221 -15.53 -21.84 2.81
CA ALA A 221 -15.74 -22.34 4.17
C ALA A 221 -16.90 -23.35 4.25
N ASP A 222 -17.94 -23.15 3.46
CA ASP A 222 -19.09 -24.04 3.30
C ASP A 222 -18.73 -25.46 2.83
N GLU A 223 -17.60 -25.63 2.13
CA GLU A 223 -17.14 -26.92 1.59
C GLU A 223 -16.10 -27.61 2.48
N LEU A 224 -15.65 -26.95 3.56
CA LEU A 224 -14.56 -27.43 4.41
C LEU A 224 -15.05 -27.80 5.81
N ASN A 225 -14.55 -28.91 6.34
CA ASN A 225 -14.69 -29.18 7.77
C ASN A 225 -13.82 -28.23 8.60
N ASP A 226 -14.02 -28.21 9.91
CA ASP A 226 -13.36 -27.24 10.80
C ASP A 226 -11.83 -27.31 10.75
N GLN A 227 -11.26 -28.53 10.71
CA GLN A 227 -9.81 -28.70 10.64
C GLN A 227 -9.27 -28.25 9.27
N GLU A 228 -9.97 -28.56 8.18
CA GLU A 228 -9.62 -28.11 6.83
C GLU A 228 -9.70 -26.59 6.71
N LEU A 229 -10.73 -25.97 7.30
CA LEU A 229 -10.91 -24.52 7.32
C LEU A 229 -9.77 -23.82 8.07
N VAL A 230 -9.47 -24.28 9.30
CA VAL A 230 -8.34 -23.77 10.10
C VAL A 230 -7.04 -23.87 9.31
N ASN A 231 -6.80 -25.01 8.65
CA ASN A 231 -5.60 -25.25 7.86
C ASN A 231 -5.52 -24.36 6.62
N ALA A 232 -6.62 -24.19 5.89
CA ALA A 232 -6.69 -23.34 4.70
C ALA A 232 -6.41 -21.88 5.05
N VAL A 233 -7.09 -21.35 6.07
CA VAL A 233 -6.89 -19.96 6.52
C VAL A 233 -5.47 -19.78 7.08
N SER A 234 -5.01 -20.68 7.94
CA SER A 234 -3.64 -20.66 8.47
C SER A 234 -2.61 -20.66 7.35
N LYS A 235 -2.81 -21.47 6.30
CA LYS A 235 -1.88 -21.56 5.19
C LYS A 235 -1.78 -20.22 4.44
N CYS A 236 -2.91 -19.64 4.05
CA CYS A 236 -2.93 -18.34 3.36
C CYS A 236 -2.20 -17.26 4.16
N VAL A 237 -2.50 -17.14 5.45
CA VAL A 237 -1.90 -16.11 6.32
C VAL A 237 -0.41 -16.37 6.53
N ASN A 238 0.01 -17.61 6.76
CA ASN A 238 1.43 -17.93 7.00
C ASN A 238 2.29 -17.78 5.74
N GLU A 239 1.78 -18.17 4.57
CA GLU A 239 2.48 -17.96 3.29
C GLU A 239 2.69 -16.47 3.03
N ARG A 240 1.65 -15.65 3.28
CA ARG A 240 1.76 -14.20 3.15
C ARG A 240 2.73 -13.60 4.15
N LEU A 241 2.64 -13.97 5.43
CA LEU A 241 3.57 -13.50 6.47
C LEU A 241 5.02 -13.81 6.11
N LYS A 242 5.29 -15.03 5.62
CA LYS A 242 6.63 -15.43 5.18
C LYS A 242 7.13 -14.55 4.02
N PHE A 243 6.26 -14.28 3.05
CA PHE A 243 6.58 -13.39 1.94
C PHE A 243 6.89 -11.97 2.41
N LEU A 244 6.01 -11.35 3.21
CA LEU A 244 6.18 -10.00 3.74
C LEU A 244 7.46 -9.89 4.57
N LYS A 245 7.74 -10.87 5.44
CA LYS A 245 8.99 -10.91 6.22
C LYS A 245 10.23 -11.08 5.34
N SER A 246 10.14 -11.77 4.21
CA SER A 246 11.27 -11.89 3.28
C SER A 246 11.62 -10.58 2.57
N MET A 247 10.63 -9.68 2.42
CA MET A 247 10.87 -8.34 1.89
C MET A 247 11.67 -7.47 2.85
N LEU A 248 11.55 -7.70 4.17
CA LEU A 248 12.25 -6.91 5.20
C LEU A 248 13.69 -7.37 5.48
N LYS A 249 14.11 -8.53 4.96
CA LYS A 249 15.44 -9.12 5.22
C LYS A 249 16.51 -8.72 4.20
N GLN A 250 16.27 -7.70 3.39
CA GLN A 250 17.17 -7.26 2.31
C GLN A 250 17.84 -5.92 2.62
#